data_AF-A0A924ZYN2-F1
#
_entry.id   AF-A0A924ZYN2-F1
#
_cell.length_a   1.000
_cell.length_b   1.000
_cell.length_c   1.000
_cell.angle_alpha   90.00
_cell.angle_beta   90.00
_cell.angle_gamma   90.00
#
_symmetry.space_group_name_H-M   'P 1'
#
loop_
_entity.id
_entity.type
_entity.pdbx_description
1 polymer ?
#
loop_
_entity_poly.entity_id
_entity_poly.type
_entity_poly.pdbx_seq_one_letter_code
_entity_poly.pdbx_strand_id
1 'polypeptide(L)' 'MQKELKEIAVFSSMNQNDGMMRIQVCGSATGNYNVYEILESDLEKAQTYGFKLWNK' A
#
# COMPACT_ATOMS: atom_id res chain seq x y z
N MET A 1 -2.79 6.47 1.94
CA MET A 1 -3.22 6.92 0.59
C MET A 1 -2.06 7.58 -0.14
N GLN A 2 -2.10 7.75 -1.47
CA GLN A 2 -0.94 8.16 -2.29
C GLN A 2 -0.29 9.46 -1.79
N LYS A 3 -1.10 10.43 -1.35
CA LYS A 3 -0.64 11.70 -0.78
C LYS A 3 0.31 11.57 0.43
N GLU A 4 0.27 10.44 1.14
CA GLU A 4 1.15 10.16 2.29
C GLU A 4 2.58 9.77 1.86
N LEU A 5 2.80 9.45 0.58
CA LEU A 5 4.14 9.26 0.01
C LEU A 5 4.88 10.59 -0.23
N LYS A 6 4.19 11.73 -0.04
CA LYS A 6 4.73 13.10 -0.09
C LYS A 6 5.52 13.35 -1.38
N GLU A 7 6.85 13.45 -1.28
CA GLU A 7 7.75 13.73 -2.40
C GLU A 7 8.20 12.50 -3.20
N ILE A 8 7.84 11.29 -2.78
CA ILE A 8 8.20 10.06 -3.51
C ILE A 8 7.39 9.99 -4.81
N ALA A 9 8.08 9.81 -5.93
CA ALA A 9 7.44 9.64 -7.23
C ALA A 9 6.72 8.28 -7.29
N VAL A 10 5.45 8.31 -7.72
CA VAL A 10 4.62 7.11 -7.88
C VAL A 10 4.42 6.87 -9.37
N PHE A 11 4.89 5.72 -9.86
CA PHE A 11 4.75 5.32 -11.26
C PHE A 11 3.40 4.71 -11.54
N SER A 12 2.89 3.89 -10.62
CA SER A 12 1.56 3.29 -10.71
C SER A 12 0.94 3.11 -9.32
N SER A 13 -0.39 3.07 -9.27
CA SER A 13 -1.14 2.77 -8.05
C SER A 13 -2.24 1.76 -8.36
N MET A 14 -2.43 0.82 -7.44
CA MET A 14 -3.39 -0.27 -7.59
C MET A 14 -4.09 -0.55 -6.27
N ASN A 15 -5.32 -1.02 -6.34
CA ASN A 15 -6.01 -1.62 -5.21
C ASN A 15 -5.85 -3.14 -5.30
N GLN A 16 -5.12 -3.74 -4.36
CA GLN A 16 -4.81 -5.16 -4.35
C GLN A 16 -5.37 -5.84 -3.12
N ASN A 17 -5.94 -7.04 -3.29
CA ASN A 17 -6.40 -7.86 -2.18
C ASN A 17 -5.27 -8.79 -1.70
N ASP A 18 -5.10 -8.93 -0.39
CA ASP A 18 -4.12 -9.84 0.20
C ASP A 18 -4.48 -11.34 0.09
N GLY A 19 -5.61 -11.68 -0.52
CA GLY A 19 -6.05 -13.05 -0.78
C GLY A 19 -6.63 -13.79 0.43
N MET A 20 -6.64 -13.19 1.62
CA MET A 20 -7.19 -13.83 2.81
C MET A 20 -8.72 -13.67 2.88
N MET A 21 -9.40 -14.77 3.18
CA MET A 21 -10.85 -14.75 3.46
C MET A 21 -11.12 -14.00 4.76
N ARG A 22 -12.08 -13.07 4.72
CA ARG A 22 -12.51 -12.27 5.87
C ARG A 22 -14.02 -12.29 6.03
N ILE A 23 -14.46 -12.18 7.27
CA ILE A 23 -15.87 -11.96 7.61
C ILE A 23 -16.29 -10.61 7.03
N GLN A 24 -17.34 -10.62 6.20
CA GLN A 24 -17.85 -9.43 5.51
C GLN A 24 -18.93 -8.78 6.36
N VAL A 25 -18.54 -7.84 7.24
CA VAL A 25 -19.46 -6.98 8.00
C VAL A 25 -19.11 -5.52 7.77
N CYS A 26 -20.07 -4.61 7.97
CA CYS A 26 -19.81 -3.18 7.82
C CYS A 26 -18.71 -2.72 8.79
N GLY A 27 -17.69 -2.02 8.27
CA GLY A 27 -16.58 -1.47 9.05
C GLY A 27 -15.43 -2.43 9.32
N SER A 28 -15.49 -3.70 8.92
CA SER A 28 -14.34 -4.61 9.02
C SER A 28 -13.33 -4.37 7.90
N ALA A 29 -12.07 -4.72 8.16
CA ALA A 29 -11.03 -4.72 7.13
C ALA A 29 -11.42 -5.67 5.98
N THR A 30 -11.25 -5.20 4.75
CA THR A 30 -11.62 -5.96 3.54
C THR A 30 -10.46 -6.79 2.98
N GLY A 31 -9.23 -6.56 3.46
CA GLY A 31 -8.02 -7.13 2.87
C GLY A 31 -7.53 -6.41 1.63
N ASN A 32 -8.18 -5.31 1.24
CA ASN A 32 -7.75 -4.46 0.13
C ASN A 32 -6.75 -3.41 0.60
N TYR A 33 -5.63 -3.31 -0.10
CA TYR A 33 -4.55 -2.36 0.16
C TYR A 33 -4.33 -1.47 -1.05
N ASN A 34 -3.93 -0.23 -0.77
CA ASN A 34 -3.39 0.63 -1.82
C ASN A 34 -1.91 0.28 -1.99
N VAL A 35 -1.57 -0.23 -3.16
CA VAL A 35 -0.21 -0.63 -3.54
C VAL A 35 0.32 0.40 -4.52
N TYR A 36 1.56 0.84 -4.30
CA TYR A 36 2.22 1.87 -5.09
C TYR A 36 3.52 1.33 -5.66
N GLU A 37 3.75 1.62 -6.93
CA GLU A 37 5.04 1.39 -7.58
C GLU A 37 5.87 2.67 -7.49
N ILE A 38 7.06 2.56 -6.91
CA ILE A 38 8.00 3.66 -6.65
C ILE A 38 9.41 3.21 -7.04
N LEU A 39 10.39 4.11 -7.01
CA LEU A 39 11.79 3.73 -7.14
C LEU A 39 12.22 2.89 -5.94
N GLU A 40 13.02 1.85 -6.18
CA GLU A 40 13.57 1.01 -5.11
C GLU A 40 14.43 1.84 -4.13
N SER A 41 15.14 2.85 -4.63
CA SER A 41 15.92 3.79 -3.80
C SER A 41 15.07 4.60 -2.81
N ASP A 42 13.77 4.74 -3.07
CA ASP A 42 12.84 5.45 -2.19
C ASP A 42 12.16 4.51 -1.17
N LEU A 43 12.46 3.21 -1.19
CA LEU A 43 11.84 2.22 -0.30
C LEU A 43 12.09 2.53 1.18
N GLU A 44 13.33 2.81 1.57
CA GLU A 44 13.66 3.16 2.96
C GLU A 44 12.90 4.40 3.42
N LYS A 45 12.79 5.40 2.53
CA LYS A 45 12.05 6.63 2.78
C LYS A 45 10.56 6.36 2.94
N ALA A 46 9.96 5.55 2.07
CA ALA A 46 8.56 5.13 2.19
C ALA A 46 8.30 4.40 3.52
N GLN A 47 9.24 3.58 3.98
CA GLN A 47 9.15 2.91 5.28
C GLN A 47 9.15 3.90 6.45
N THR A 48 9.93 4.99 6.39
CA THR A 48 9.84 6.07 7.41
C THR A 48 8.47 6.76 7.46
N TYR A 49 7.70 6.70 6.37
CA TYR A 49 6.31 7.20 6.32
C TYR A 49 5.27 6.17 6.73
N GLY A 50 5.69 4.97 7.16
CA GLY A 50 4.81 3.90 7.62
C GLY A 50 4.35 2.94 6.53
N PHE A 51 4.87 3.05 5.31
CA PHE A 51 4.61 2.07 4.25
C PHE A 51 5.45 0.81 4.45
N LYS A 52 4.99 -0.28 3.85
CA LYS A 52 5.69 -1.58 3.86
C LYS A 52 5.84 -2.07 2.44
N LEU A 53 6.93 -2.80 2.18
CA LEU A 53 7.08 -3.52 0.93
C LEU A 53 5.90 -4.48 0.77
N TRP A 54 5.22 -4.41 -0.36
CA TRP A 54 4.09 -5.27 -0.66
C TRP A 54 4.59 -6.66 -1.03
N ASN A 55 4.50 -7.60 -0.09
CA ASN A 55 4.72 -9.02 -0.30
C ASN A 55 3.38 -9.72 -0.10
N LYS A 56 2.89 -10.35 -1.16
CA LYS A 56 1.60 -11.08 -1.17
C LYS A 56 1.68 -12.36 -0.35
#